data_AF-A0A843JPD0-F1
#
_entry.id   AF-A0A843JPD0-F1
#
_cell.length_a   1.000
_cell.length_b   1.000
_cell.length_c   1.000
_cell.angle_alpha   90.00
_cell.angle_beta   90.00
_cell.angle_gamma   90.00
#
_symmetry.space_group_name_H-M   'P 1'
#
loop_
_entity.id
_entity.type
_entity.pdbx_description
1 polymer ?
#
loop_
_entity_poly.entity_id
_entity_poly.type
_entity_poly.pdbx_seq_one_letter_code
_entity_poly.pdbx_strand_id
1 'polypeptide(L)'
;MSENKEKNANIEVITGDPKRAIRKLSVPMMVSMLLIMMYNLADSIWVAGLGADALAAIGFITPLFTILVGLGNGIGAGANSLIARYIGADDFSQANNAGLHAILLSVIVSAIFTFVMIGAMVPILELMGAGDSIKYALDYGYIIFGFLFIFVFSGVESAIFR
;
A
#
# COMPACT_ATOMS: atom_id res chain seq x y z
N MET A 1 46.41 3.67 -11.61
CA MET A 1 45.50 2.88 -12.46
C MET A 1 44.12 3.49 -12.31
N SER A 2 43.77 4.35 -13.26
CA SER A 2 42.51 5.08 -13.34
C SER A 2 41.49 4.25 -14.09
N GLU A 3 40.46 3.73 -13.42
CA GLU A 3 39.33 3.07 -14.07
C GLU A 3 38.01 3.59 -13.49
N ASN A 4 37.44 4.53 -14.26
CA ASN A 4 36.03 4.62 -14.62
C ASN A 4 34.98 4.18 -13.57
N LYS A 5 34.68 5.07 -12.62
CA LYS A 5 33.33 5.11 -12.04
C LYS A 5 32.42 5.79 -13.08
N GLU A 6 31.76 5.01 -13.94
CA GLU A 6 30.53 5.47 -14.58
C GLU A 6 29.58 5.89 -13.46
N LYS A 7 29.57 7.18 -13.13
CA LYS A 7 28.57 7.76 -12.23
C LYS A 7 27.25 7.64 -12.97
N ASN A 8 26.44 6.65 -12.56
CA ASN A 8 25.08 6.46 -13.04
C ASN A 8 24.38 7.83 -13.13
N ALA A 9 23.87 8.19 -14.32
CA ALA A 9 23.19 9.47 -14.56
C ALA A 9 22.04 9.72 -13.57
N ASN A 10 21.44 8.65 -13.03
CA ASN A 10 20.41 8.71 -12.00
C ASN A 10 20.96 9.22 -10.65
N ILE A 11 22.19 8.84 -10.28
CA ILE A 11 22.84 9.30 -9.05
C ILE A 11 23.18 10.78 -9.19
N GLU A 12 23.72 11.20 -10.34
CA GLU A 12 24.09 12.60 -10.60
C GLU A 12 22.88 13.55 -10.62
N VAL A 13 21.70 13.07 -11.05
CA VAL A 13 20.43 13.81 -11.00
C VAL A 13 19.99 14.07 -9.56
N ILE A 14 20.21 13.13 -8.63
CA ILE A 14 19.77 13.26 -7.23
C ILE A 14 20.81 14.03 -6.38
N THR A 15 22.10 13.91 -6.69
CA THR A 15 23.19 14.59 -5.95
C THR A 15 23.62 15.94 -6.55
N GLY A 16 23.06 16.33 -7.70
CA GLY A 16 23.38 17.56 -8.43
C GLY A 16 22.60 18.79 -7.95
N ASP A 17 22.19 19.67 -8.87
CA ASP A 17 21.37 20.86 -8.55
C ASP A 17 19.97 20.44 -8.06
N PRO A 18 19.58 20.78 -6.81
CA PRO A 18 18.26 20.45 -6.26
C PRO A 18 17.09 20.94 -7.12
N LYS A 19 17.21 22.11 -7.79
CA LYS A 19 16.15 22.64 -8.65
C LYS A 19 15.96 21.83 -9.93
N ARG A 20 17.04 21.18 -10.41
CA ARG A 20 17.00 20.29 -11.57
C ARG A 20 16.46 18.91 -11.17
N ALA A 21 16.88 18.41 -10.01
CA ALA A 21 16.38 17.15 -9.43
C ALA A 21 14.85 17.20 -9.21
N ILE A 22 14.37 18.24 -8.53
CA ILE A 22 12.94 18.44 -8.25
C ILE A 22 12.14 18.47 -9.55
N ARG A 23 12.52 19.30 -10.54
CA ARG A 23 11.76 19.38 -11.81
C ARG A 23 11.74 18.07 -12.59
N LYS A 24 12.85 17.33 -12.59
CA LYS A 24 12.96 16.08 -13.37
C LYS A 24 12.18 14.93 -12.72
N LEU A 25 12.07 14.92 -11.39
CA LEU A 25 11.35 13.87 -10.64
C LEU A 25 9.88 14.24 -10.38
N SER A 26 9.55 15.52 -10.18
CA SER A 26 8.20 15.95 -9.85
C SER A 26 7.23 15.75 -11.01
N VAL A 27 7.63 16.07 -12.24
CA VAL A 27 6.77 15.93 -13.43
C VAL A 27 6.26 14.50 -13.60
N PRO A 28 7.11 13.45 -13.65
CA PRO A 28 6.62 12.08 -13.77
C PRO A 28 5.78 11.65 -12.56
N MET A 29 6.15 12.06 -11.33
CA MET A 29 5.32 11.75 -10.14
C MET A 29 3.93 12.39 -10.20
N MET A 30 3.84 13.65 -10.65
CA MET A 30 2.57 14.35 -10.80
C MET A 30 1.67 13.69 -11.86
N VAL A 31 2.28 13.27 -12.98
CA VAL A 31 1.55 12.53 -14.03
C VAL A 31 1.04 11.19 -13.48
N SER A 32 1.85 10.44 -12.75
CA SER A 32 1.42 9.19 -12.11
C SER A 32 0.26 9.42 -11.13
N MET A 33 0.34 10.46 -10.29
CA MET A 33 -0.74 10.82 -9.35
C MET A 33 -2.03 11.21 -10.09
N LEU A 34 -1.92 11.96 -11.20
CA LEU A 34 -3.06 12.31 -12.03
C LEU A 34 -3.72 11.07 -12.64
N LEU A 35 -2.93 10.15 -13.18
CA LEU A 35 -3.41 8.89 -13.74
C LEU A 35 -4.14 8.03 -12.69
N ILE A 36 -3.60 7.94 -11.48
CA ILE A 36 -4.24 7.24 -10.36
C ILE A 36 -5.60 7.88 -10.02
N MET A 37 -5.67 9.22 -9.95
CA MET A 37 -6.92 9.92 -9.67
C MET A 37 -7.96 9.72 -10.78
N MET A 38 -7.54 9.78 -12.04
CA MET A 38 -8.43 9.52 -13.18
C MET A 38 -8.93 8.08 -13.22
N TYR A 39 -8.08 7.11 -12.87
CA TYR A 39 -8.49 5.71 -12.72
C TYR A 39 -9.56 5.56 -11.64
N ASN A 40 -9.33 6.13 -10.46
CA ASN A 40 -10.31 6.08 -9.36
C ASN A 40 -11.65 6.72 -9.74
N LEU A 41 -11.61 7.83 -10.49
CA LEU A 41 -12.82 8.48 -10.99
C LEU A 41 -13.55 7.60 -12.01
N ALA A 42 -12.82 7.03 -12.97
CA ALA A 42 -13.40 6.14 -13.97
C ALA A 42 -14.04 4.90 -13.32
N ASP A 43 -13.33 4.26 -12.39
CA ASP A 43 -13.84 3.11 -11.62
C ASP A 43 -15.13 3.46 -10.86
N SER A 44 -15.14 4.58 -10.15
CA SER A 44 -16.34 5.06 -9.45
C SER A 44 -17.51 5.33 -10.40
N ILE A 45 -17.27 5.87 -11.60
CA ILE A 45 -18.31 6.07 -12.63
C ILE A 45 -18.85 4.72 -13.12
N TRP A 46 -17.98 3.75 -13.38
CA TRP A 46 -18.40 2.40 -13.80
C TRP A 46 -19.28 1.74 -12.75
N VAL A 47 -18.90 1.80 -11.47
CA VAL A 47 -19.68 1.21 -10.38
C VAL A 47 -20.97 1.96 -10.13
N ALA A 48 -20.96 3.29 -10.24
CA ALA A 48 -22.19 4.09 -10.15
C ALA A 48 -23.23 3.69 -11.21
N GLY A 49 -22.77 3.22 -12.38
CA GLY A 49 -23.62 2.63 -13.43
C GLY A 49 -24.38 1.37 -13.01
N LEU A 50 -23.94 0.67 -11.94
CA LEU A 50 -24.61 -0.50 -11.37
C LEU A 50 -25.71 -0.12 -10.36
N GLY A 51 -25.80 1.15 -9.97
CA GLY A 51 -26.79 1.69 -9.04
C GLY A 51 -26.18 2.32 -7.78
N ALA A 52 -27.00 3.09 -7.06
CA ALA A 52 -26.57 3.81 -5.85
C ALA A 52 -26.09 2.86 -4.74
N ASP A 53 -26.72 1.70 -4.59
CA ASP A 53 -26.34 0.70 -3.58
C ASP A 53 -24.97 0.08 -3.83
N ALA A 54 -24.60 -0.14 -5.10
CA ALA A 54 -23.29 -0.66 -5.46
C ALA A 54 -22.18 0.36 -5.15
N LEU A 55 -22.43 1.64 -5.41
CA LEU A 55 -21.49 2.72 -5.07
C LEU A 55 -21.38 2.90 -3.55
N ALA A 56 -22.50 2.85 -2.82
CA ALA A 56 -22.51 2.94 -1.37
C ALA A 56 -21.74 1.79 -0.72
N ALA A 57 -21.86 0.57 -1.25
CA ALA A 57 -21.09 -0.59 -0.80
C ALA A 57 -19.57 -0.38 -0.84
N ILE A 58 -19.04 0.20 -1.93
CA ILE A 58 -17.62 0.59 -2.00
C ILE A 58 -17.28 1.61 -0.92
N GLY A 59 -18.17 2.58 -0.70
CA GLY A 59 -18.03 3.58 0.36
C GLY A 59 -17.91 2.99 1.76
N PHE A 60 -18.66 1.92 2.07
CA PHE A 60 -18.57 1.22 3.36
C PHE A 60 -17.30 0.39 3.50
N ILE A 61 -16.84 -0.27 2.43
CA ILE A 61 -15.64 -1.12 2.48
C ILE A 61 -14.35 -0.31 2.48
N THR A 62 -14.32 0.83 1.79
CA THR A 62 -13.13 1.70 1.66
C THR A 62 -12.46 2.09 3.00
N PRO A 63 -13.17 2.61 4.02
CA PRO A 63 -12.54 2.98 5.30
C PRO A 63 -11.96 1.76 6.02
N LEU A 64 -12.65 0.63 6.00
CA LEU A 64 -12.16 -0.63 6.58
C LEU A 64 -10.86 -1.07 5.88
N PHE A 65 -10.86 -1.07 4.55
CA PHE A 65 -9.70 -1.38 3.74
C PHE A 65 -8.52 -0.43 4.03
N THR A 66 -8.80 0.88 4.13
CA THR A 66 -7.77 1.91 4.35
C THR A 66 -7.07 1.75 5.70
N ILE A 67 -7.81 1.41 6.76
CA ILE A 67 -7.24 1.15 8.09
C ILE A 67 -6.26 -0.03 8.02
N LEU A 68 -6.63 -1.11 7.33
CA LEU A 68 -5.83 -2.32 7.23
C LEU A 68 -4.58 -2.14 6.36
N VAL A 69 -4.71 -1.44 5.23
CA VAL A 69 -3.56 -1.05 4.42
C VAL A 69 -2.63 -0.11 5.20
N GLY A 70 -3.19 0.79 6.01
CA GLY A 70 -2.45 1.66 6.91
C GLY A 70 -1.55 0.88 7.88
N LEU A 71 -2.00 -0.27 8.38
CA LEU A 71 -1.18 -1.16 9.22
C LEU A 71 0.00 -1.75 8.43
N GLY A 72 -0.23 -2.20 7.19
CA GLY A 72 0.84 -2.67 6.30
C GLY A 72 1.88 -1.60 6.03
N ASN A 73 1.43 -0.37 5.76
CA ASN A 73 2.31 0.79 5.60
C ASN A 73 3.10 1.09 6.89
N GLY A 74 2.47 0.93 8.07
CA GLY A 74 3.14 1.09 9.36
C GLY A 74 4.24 0.06 9.60
N ILE A 75 3.98 -1.22 9.27
CA ILE A 75 4.99 -2.28 9.33
C ILE A 75 6.14 -1.96 8.37
N GLY A 76 5.83 -1.59 7.12
CA GLY A 76 6.83 -1.20 6.13
C GLY A 76 7.69 -0.02 6.60
N ALA A 77 7.08 1.03 7.14
CA ALA A 77 7.81 2.17 7.67
C ALA A 77 8.75 1.80 8.85
N GLY A 78 8.28 0.95 9.77
CA GLY A 78 9.08 0.44 10.87
C GLY A 78 10.24 -0.44 10.42
N ALA A 79 9.98 -1.34 9.48
CA ALA A 79 10.99 -2.20 8.86
C ALA A 79 12.06 -1.37 8.14
N ASN A 80 11.65 -0.40 7.31
CA ASN A 80 12.54 0.51 6.60
C ASN A 80 13.48 1.26 7.56
N SER A 81 12.94 1.75 8.68
CA SER A 81 13.75 2.43 9.70
C SER A 81 14.81 1.51 10.31
N LEU A 82 14.46 0.27 10.65
CA LEU A 82 15.42 -0.72 11.18
C LEU A 82 16.47 -1.12 10.14
N ILE A 83 16.03 -1.43 8.91
CA ILE A 83 16.91 -1.82 7.80
C ILE A 83 17.91 -0.70 7.52
N ALA A 84 17.46 0.56 7.41
CA ALA A 84 18.33 1.70 7.16
C ALA A 84 19.39 1.89 8.27
N ARG A 85 19.02 1.66 9.54
CA ARG A 85 19.96 1.74 10.67
C ARG A 85 21.01 0.64 10.63
N TYR A 86 20.63 -0.59 10.29
CA TYR A 86 21.56 -1.72 10.18
C TYR A 86 22.49 -1.58 8.98
N ILE A 87 21.95 -1.17 7.81
CA ILE A 87 22.76 -0.87 6.63
C ILE A 87 23.75 0.27 6.93
N GLY A 88 23.30 1.33 7.60
CA GLY A 88 24.18 2.44 8.01
C GLY A 88 25.25 2.06 9.03
N ALA A 89 25.13 0.91 9.68
CA ALA A 89 26.12 0.35 10.60
C ALA A 89 26.95 -0.80 9.99
N ASP A 90 26.85 -1.00 8.66
CA ASP A 90 27.45 -2.12 7.92
C ASP A 90 27.04 -3.52 8.42
N ASP A 91 25.93 -3.63 9.15
CA ASP A 91 25.39 -4.89 9.67
C ASP A 91 24.30 -5.46 8.74
N PHE A 92 24.74 -6.00 7.60
CA PHE A 92 23.84 -6.55 6.59
C PHE A 92 23.09 -7.81 7.06
N SER A 93 23.64 -8.54 8.05
CA SER A 93 22.98 -9.72 8.62
C SER A 93 21.72 -9.31 9.36
N GLN A 94 21.82 -8.30 10.23
CA GLN A 94 20.65 -7.80 10.96
C GLN A 94 19.68 -7.05 10.05
N ALA A 95 20.15 -6.37 9.00
CA ALA A 95 19.28 -5.78 7.97
C ALA A 95 18.41 -6.84 7.29
N ASN A 96 19.01 -7.95 6.84
CA ASN A 96 18.26 -9.06 6.23
C ASN A 96 17.29 -9.71 7.22
N ASN A 97 17.73 -9.89 8.48
CA ASN A 97 16.87 -10.45 9.53
C ASN A 97 15.65 -9.56 9.80
N ALA A 98 15.83 -8.22 9.82
CA ALA A 98 14.73 -7.28 9.96
C ALA A 98 13.73 -7.35 8.79
N GLY A 99 14.23 -7.48 7.56
CA GLY A 99 13.39 -7.69 6.38
C GLY A 99 12.55 -8.98 6.46
N LEU A 100 13.17 -10.09 6.84
CA LEU A 100 12.46 -11.37 7.04
C LEU A 100 11.38 -11.28 8.12
N HIS A 101 11.68 -10.63 9.26
CA HIS A 101 10.69 -10.42 10.32
C HIS A 101 9.55 -9.51 9.88
N ALA A 102 9.82 -8.50 9.04
CA ALA A 102 8.78 -7.64 8.47
C ALA A 102 7.82 -8.42 7.56
N ILE A 103 8.37 -9.29 6.70
CA ILE A 103 7.57 -10.20 5.85
C ILE A 103 6.72 -11.13 6.72
N LEU A 104 7.34 -11.79 7.70
CA LEU A 104 6.62 -12.71 8.60
C LEU A 104 5.50 -11.98 9.36
N LEU A 105 5.77 -10.78 9.87
CA LEU A 105 4.77 -9.97 10.54
C LEU A 105 3.63 -9.58 9.60
N SER A 106 3.92 -9.24 8.35
CA SER A 106 2.90 -8.91 7.35
C SER A 106 1.97 -10.09 7.06
N VAL A 107 2.52 -11.32 6.97
CA VAL A 107 1.74 -12.56 6.78
C VAL A 107 0.85 -12.81 7.99
N ILE A 108 1.40 -12.71 9.21
CA ILE A 108 0.64 -12.96 10.44
C ILE A 108 -0.49 -11.94 10.60
N VAL A 109 -0.18 -10.65 10.43
CA VAL A 109 -1.14 -9.55 10.60
C VAL A 109 -2.25 -9.66 9.54
N SER A 110 -1.89 -9.85 8.27
CA SER A 110 -2.90 -10.00 7.21
C SER A 110 -3.77 -11.23 7.39
N ALA A 111 -3.22 -12.37 7.82
CA ALA A 111 -4.00 -13.56 8.12
C ALA A 111 -5.01 -13.31 9.24
N ILE A 112 -4.57 -12.74 10.36
CA ILE A 112 -5.45 -12.38 11.49
C ILE A 112 -6.58 -11.46 11.03
N PHE A 113 -6.24 -10.37 10.33
CA PHE A 113 -7.26 -9.41 9.88
C PHE A 113 -8.18 -9.97 8.80
N THR A 114 -7.71 -10.88 7.95
CA THR A 114 -8.56 -11.59 6.98
C THR A 114 -9.64 -12.40 7.72
N PHE A 115 -9.25 -13.22 8.69
CA PHE A 115 -10.22 -14.01 9.47
C PHE A 115 -11.18 -13.12 10.28
N VAL A 116 -10.67 -12.06 10.91
CA VAL A 116 -11.49 -11.11 11.67
C VAL A 116 -12.49 -10.41 10.76
N MET A 117 -12.05 -9.87 9.61
CA MET A 117 -12.93 -9.14 8.71
C MET A 117 -13.97 -10.03 8.06
N ILE A 118 -13.59 -11.24 7.60
CA ILE A 118 -14.55 -12.18 7.02
C ILE A 118 -15.57 -12.64 8.07
N GLY A 119 -15.14 -12.92 9.30
CA GLY A 119 -16.01 -13.38 10.38
C GLY A 119 -16.92 -12.29 10.96
N ALA A 120 -16.46 -11.05 11.00
CA ALA A 120 -17.18 -9.91 11.59
C ALA A 120 -17.80 -8.96 10.55
N MET A 121 -17.75 -9.29 9.26
CA MET A 121 -18.16 -8.35 8.21
C MET A 121 -19.62 -7.92 8.30
N VAL A 122 -20.52 -8.88 8.51
CA VAL A 122 -21.95 -8.63 8.65
C VAL A 122 -22.24 -7.67 9.81
N PRO A 123 -21.84 -7.96 11.07
CA PRO A 123 -22.12 -7.04 12.17
C PRO A 123 -21.43 -5.68 12.02
N ILE A 124 -20.23 -5.62 11.41
CA ILE A 124 -19.56 -4.34 11.12
C ILE A 124 -20.40 -3.51 10.14
N LEU A 125 -20.85 -4.10 9.03
CA LEU A 125 -21.63 -3.40 8.01
C LEU A 125 -23.03 -2.99 8.52
N GLU A 126 -23.66 -3.81 9.36
CA GLU A 126 -24.91 -3.45 10.04
C GLU A 126 -24.71 -2.25 10.99
N LEU A 127 -23.64 -2.25 11.78
CA LEU A 127 -23.28 -1.12 12.66
C LEU A 127 -22.96 0.16 11.89
N MET A 128 -22.38 0.03 10.70
CA MET A 128 -22.13 1.16 9.80
C MET A 128 -23.40 1.68 9.11
N GLY A 129 -24.53 0.95 9.20
CA GLY A 129 -25.79 1.34 8.58
C GLY A 129 -25.85 1.04 7.08
N ALA A 130 -25.25 -0.07 6.63
CA ALA A 130 -25.17 -0.43 5.21
C ALA A 130 -26.53 -0.67 4.53
N GLY A 131 -27.60 -0.95 5.29
CA GLY A 131 -28.96 -1.06 4.79
C GLY A 131 -29.08 -1.99 3.57
N ASP A 132 -29.70 -1.50 2.50
CA ASP A 132 -29.92 -2.25 1.26
C ASP A 132 -28.61 -2.54 0.49
N SER A 133 -27.54 -1.78 0.76
CA SER A 133 -26.23 -1.95 0.14
C SER A 133 -25.41 -3.09 0.77
N ILE A 134 -25.88 -3.72 1.85
CA ILE A 134 -25.12 -4.73 2.61
C ILE A 134 -24.71 -5.91 1.72
N LYS A 135 -25.57 -6.36 0.80
CA LYS A 135 -25.26 -7.48 -0.08
C LYS A 135 -24.10 -7.17 -1.01
N TYR A 136 -24.12 -6.01 -1.66
CA TYR A 136 -23.00 -5.55 -2.50
C TYR A 136 -21.72 -5.34 -1.69
N ALA A 137 -21.84 -4.84 -0.46
CA ALA A 137 -20.69 -4.67 0.44
C ALA A 137 -20.10 -6.01 0.86
N LEU A 138 -20.92 -7.04 1.06
CA LEU A 138 -20.46 -8.40 1.34
C LEU A 138 -19.73 -9.01 0.15
N ASP A 139 -20.33 -8.95 -1.04
CA ASP A 139 -19.74 -9.50 -2.26
C ASP A 139 -18.39 -8.85 -2.58
N TYR A 140 -18.30 -7.53 -2.45
CA TYR A 140 -17.06 -6.78 -2.66
C TYR A 140 -16.03 -7.01 -1.54
N GLY A 141 -16.48 -6.96 -0.28
CA GLY A 141 -15.62 -7.07 0.89
C GLY A 141 -14.96 -8.43 1.01
N TYR A 142 -15.66 -9.54 0.73
CA TYR A 142 -15.09 -10.88 0.86
C TYR A 142 -13.96 -11.12 -0.14
N ILE A 143 -14.08 -10.56 -1.34
CA ILE A 143 -13.01 -10.60 -2.35
C ILE A 143 -11.82 -9.79 -1.83
N ILE A 144 -12.02 -8.53 -1.46
CA ILE A 144 -10.93 -7.65 -1.02
C ILE A 144 -10.21 -8.19 0.21
N PHE A 145 -10.95 -8.60 1.24
CA PHE A 145 -10.35 -9.07 2.48
C PHE A 145 -9.77 -10.48 2.32
N GLY A 146 -10.29 -11.31 1.41
CA GLY A 146 -9.67 -12.59 1.05
C GLY A 146 -8.27 -12.42 0.45
N PHE A 147 -8.04 -11.32 -0.27
CA PHE A 147 -6.74 -10.95 -0.84
C PHE A 147 -5.98 -9.89 -0.03
N LEU A 148 -6.35 -9.67 1.24
CA LEU A 148 -5.76 -8.61 2.08
C LEU A 148 -4.23 -8.72 2.20
N PHE A 149 -3.70 -9.95 2.20
CA PHE A 149 -2.26 -10.20 2.23
C PHE A 149 -1.50 -9.44 1.14
N ILE A 150 -2.02 -9.39 -0.09
CA ILE A 150 -1.35 -8.72 -1.22
C ILE A 150 -1.16 -7.22 -0.91
N PHE A 151 -2.19 -6.58 -0.36
CA PHE A 151 -2.16 -5.16 -0.07
C PHE A 151 -1.29 -4.81 1.15
N VAL A 152 -1.33 -5.64 2.21
CA VAL A 152 -0.46 -5.46 3.39
C VAL A 152 1.00 -5.71 3.03
N PHE A 153 1.27 -6.72 2.21
CA PHE A 153 2.60 -7.06 1.73
C PHE A 153 3.21 -5.95 0.87
N SER A 154 2.41 -5.31 0.00
CA SER A 154 2.88 -4.18 -0.82
C SER A 154 3.48 -3.03 0.01
N GLY A 155 2.92 -2.76 1.20
CA GLY A 155 3.50 -1.77 2.13
C GLY A 155 4.91 -2.15 2.59
N VAL A 156 5.17 -3.45 2.80
CA VAL A 156 6.46 -3.99 3.25
C VAL A 156 7.47 -4.14 2.11
N GLU A 157 7.04 -4.53 0.91
CA GLU A 157 7.90 -4.59 -0.29
C GLU A 157 8.61 -3.25 -0.51
N SER A 158 7.88 -2.14 -0.37
CA SER A 158 8.42 -0.79 -0.53
C SER A 158 9.58 -0.47 0.44
N ALA A 159 9.65 -1.18 1.57
CA ALA A 159 10.70 -1.02 2.58
C ALA A 159 11.93 -1.90 2.30
N ILE A 160 11.74 -3.05 1.66
CA ILE A 160 12.80 -4.03 1.42
C ILE A 160 13.56 -3.74 0.11
N PHE A 161 12.86 -3.27 -0.92
CA PHE A 161 13.42 -3.07 -2.26
C PHE A 161 13.92 -1.65 -2.56
N ARG A 162 13.95 -0.76 -1.56
CA ARG A 162 14.50 0.61 -1.69
C ARG A 162 15.92 0.69 -1.19
#